data_AF-A0A3C0IUC9-F1
#
_entry.id   AF-A0A3C0IUC9-F1
#
_cell.length_a   1.000
_cell.length_b   1.000
_cell.length_c   1.000
_cell.angle_alpha   90.00
_cell.angle_beta   90.00
_cell.angle_gamma   90.00
#
_symmetry.space_group_name_H-M   'P 1'
#
loop_
_entity.id
_entity.type
_entity.pdbx_description
1 polymer ?
#
loop_
_entity_poly.entity_id
_entity_poly.type
_entity_poly.pdbx_seq_one_letter_code
_entity_poly.pdbx_strand_id
1 'polypeptide(L)'
;MLLTSLRPYKPVQQLLGECIMETADYLSIKAAFYLPQGNFSDEYVQLAKKQVQVQQLQTDVREMLFKTRRFVTDTTHKGRVLMLMYLDAVDLFERIITSQQQYETLHKAFGNTDVLLTMHRSITVLANEIRAVGLAIQNNEAYLNADAIELATQQAVTAFAKLRAEQLNTDNLEDFIRLRSVVFALEDVAERIKRLHKASSYDVTVSNKKAAAAYQHHKFMVKGEINPRLFFDNLHLASGHFRHALRSTIALLIGYIFSLFFPFGHSYWILLTIATIMKPAYSTTRTRNVQRLVGTLLGAGISVVCLWLQPNNSVLFGVMLVAMLAAYSFMRIQYLIAITGLTIYVLLSFYFLNQAGVPLALTDRIIDTLIGSAIAALVAWKVLPHWEHQQMDSLVHASIVQNQQYFNVVANVFTGEALDIAQYRQARRGAFTALANLGDAFQRMLNEPKEQQQTLYYELATACHLLTGYVASLAYYAEKSGAAHASNDFIPLIHKVDEAFVAA
;
A
#
# COMPACT_ATOMS: atom_id res chain seq x y z
N MET A 1 23.71 -6.35 6.33
CA MET A 1 24.72 -6.52 5.27
C MET A 1 25.25 -7.96 5.15
N LEU A 2 25.43 -8.73 6.24
CA LEU A 2 25.81 -10.15 6.16
C LEU A 2 24.74 -11.05 5.49
N LEU A 3 23.45 -10.85 5.85
CA LEU A 3 22.35 -11.66 5.29
C LEU A 3 22.18 -11.48 3.77
N THR A 4 22.35 -10.25 3.28
CA THR A 4 22.33 -9.90 1.84
C THR A 4 23.52 -10.46 1.07
N SER A 5 24.63 -10.75 1.75
CA SER A 5 25.81 -11.40 1.15
C SER A 5 25.58 -12.91 0.97
N LEU A 6 24.95 -13.56 1.97
CA LEU A 6 24.70 -15.01 2.00
C LEU A 6 23.43 -15.45 1.25
N ARG A 7 22.34 -14.68 1.35
CA ARG A 7 21.05 -14.95 0.69
C ARG A 7 20.53 -13.68 -0.01
N PRO A 8 21.12 -13.29 -1.15
CA PRO A 8 20.84 -12.00 -1.79
C PRO A 8 19.40 -11.81 -2.25
N TYR A 9 18.66 -12.90 -2.50
CA TYR A 9 17.26 -12.87 -2.96
C TYR A 9 16.22 -12.86 -1.84
N LYS A 10 16.60 -13.24 -0.61
CA LYS A 10 15.65 -13.43 0.50
C LYS A 10 14.88 -12.16 0.87
N PRO A 11 15.50 -10.96 0.89
CA PRO A 11 14.75 -9.72 1.17
C PRO A 11 13.67 -9.44 0.12
N VAL A 12 13.97 -9.61 -1.17
CA VAL A 12 12.99 -9.42 -2.25
C VAL A 12 11.89 -10.48 -2.16
N GLN A 13 12.24 -11.73 -1.88
CA GLN A 13 11.26 -12.81 -1.69
C GLN A 13 10.29 -12.52 -0.53
N GLN A 14 10.81 -12.02 0.60
CA GLN A 14 9.99 -11.66 1.75
C GLN A 14 9.01 -10.55 1.40
N LEU A 15 9.51 -9.49 0.78
CA LEU A 15 8.72 -8.33 0.42
C LEU A 15 7.69 -8.63 -0.69
N LEU A 16 8.06 -9.44 -1.68
CA LEU A 16 7.15 -9.92 -2.72
C LEU A 16 6.07 -10.85 -2.16
N GLY A 17 6.45 -11.77 -1.27
CA GLY A 17 5.50 -12.64 -0.60
C GLY A 17 4.51 -11.84 0.27
N GLU A 18 4.99 -10.82 0.98
CA GLU A 18 4.15 -9.90 1.76
C GLU A 18 3.18 -9.13 0.84
N CYS A 19 3.66 -8.60 -0.29
CA CYS A 19 2.83 -7.96 -1.30
C CYS A 19 1.68 -8.86 -1.81
N ILE A 20 1.98 -10.15 -2.06
CA ILE A 20 0.99 -11.13 -2.53
C ILE A 20 -0.01 -11.46 -1.41
N MET A 21 0.45 -11.60 -0.17
CA MET A 21 -0.44 -11.84 0.99
C MET A 21 -1.38 -10.66 1.23
N GLU A 22 -0.90 -9.42 1.11
CA GLU A 22 -1.75 -8.23 1.23
C GLU A 22 -2.75 -8.12 0.06
N THR A 23 -2.40 -8.62 -1.12
CA THR A 23 -3.34 -8.78 -2.25
C THR A 23 -4.43 -9.81 -1.93
N ALA A 24 -4.09 -10.90 -1.24
CA ALA A 24 -5.08 -11.87 -0.76
C ALA A 24 -6.04 -11.25 0.27
N ASP A 25 -5.52 -10.45 1.20
CA ASP A 25 -6.35 -9.74 2.18
C ASP A 25 -7.32 -8.78 1.50
N TYR A 26 -6.87 -8.06 0.47
CA TYR A 26 -7.72 -7.18 -0.33
C TYR A 26 -8.86 -7.98 -0.98
N LEU A 27 -8.56 -9.13 -1.60
CA LEU A 27 -9.58 -10.01 -2.20
C LEU A 27 -10.54 -10.57 -1.15
N SER A 28 -10.05 -10.90 0.05
CA SER A 28 -10.88 -11.38 1.16
C SER A 28 -11.84 -10.31 1.68
N ILE A 29 -11.41 -9.04 1.77
CA ILE A 29 -12.31 -7.93 2.09
C ILE A 29 -13.35 -7.79 0.99
N LYS A 30 -12.95 -7.91 -0.28
CA LYS A 30 -13.86 -7.84 -1.43
C LYS A 30 -14.91 -8.97 -1.42
N ALA A 31 -14.55 -10.15 -0.92
CA ALA A 31 -15.51 -11.24 -0.75
C ALA A 31 -16.66 -10.88 0.20
N ALA A 32 -16.42 -10.05 1.23
CA ALA A 32 -17.43 -9.68 2.22
C ALA A 32 -18.61 -8.89 1.63
N PHE A 33 -18.40 -8.20 0.50
CA PHE A 33 -19.46 -7.48 -0.21
C PHE A 33 -20.56 -8.39 -0.78
N TYR A 34 -20.32 -9.70 -0.87
CA TYR A 34 -21.31 -10.67 -1.33
C TYR A 34 -22.14 -11.28 -0.18
N LEU A 35 -21.83 -10.94 1.08
CA LEU A 35 -22.62 -11.37 2.22
C LEU A 35 -23.89 -10.51 2.38
N PRO A 36 -24.97 -11.03 2.96
CA PRO A 36 -26.17 -10.25 3.24
C PRO A 36 -25.86 -9.20 4.33
N GLN A 37 -25.55 -7.96 3.93
CA GLN A 37 -25.21 -6.86 4.84
C GLN A 37 -25.83 -5.54 4.35
N GLY A 38 -26.16 -4.64 5.27
CA GLY A 38 -26.99 -3.45 5.00
C GLY A 38 -26.24 -2.19 4.54
N ASN A 39 -24.97 -1.99 4.92
CA ASN A 39 -24.18 -0.82 4.54
C ASN A 39 -22.73 -1.23 4.24
N PHE A 40 -22.21 -0.82 3.08
CA PHE A 40 -20.87 -1.16 2.59
C PHE A 40 -19.81 -0.09 2.87
N SER A 41 -20.18 1.01 3.55
CA SER A 41 -19.28 2.15 3.75
C SER A 41 -17.99 1.77 4.46
N ASP A 42 -18.07 0.90 5.47
CA ASP A 42 -16.92 0.48 6.26
C ASP A 42 -15.99 -0.42 5.44
N GLU A 43 -16.55 -1.34 4.66
CA GLU A 43 -15.81 -2.22 3.76
C GLU A 43 -15.07 -1.42 2.67
N TYR A 44 -15.70 -0.38 2.10
CA TYR A 44 -15.03 0.51 1.14
C TYR A 44 -13.84 1.25 1.77
N VAL A 45 -13.97 1.73 3.00
CA VAL A 45 -12.86 2.35 3.74
C VAL A 45 -11.72 1.34 3.97
N GLN A 46 -12.04 0.08 4.31
CA GLN A 46 -11.03 -0.97 4.47
C GLN A 46 -10.36 -1.34 3.14
N LEU A 47 -11.11 -1.41 2.03
CA LEU A 47 -10.54 -1.61 0.70
C LEU A 47 -9.55 -0.50 0.34
N ALA A 48 -9.92 0.77 0.54
CA ALA A 48 -9.03 1.90 0.25
C ALA A 48 -7.73 1.85 1.07
N LYS A 49 -7.82 1.50 2.37
CA LYS A 49 -6.65 1.29 3.25
C LYS A 49 -5.74 0.19 2.72
N LYS A 50 -6.33 -0.97 2.42
CA LYS A 50 -5.57 -2.14 1.96
C LYS A 50 -4.97 -1.91 0.57
N GLN A 51 -5.65 -1.18 -0.31
CA GLN A 51 -5.12 -0.81 -1.62
C GLN A 51 -3.83 0.01 -1.52
N VAL A 52 -3.82 1.04 -0.68
CA VAL A 52 -2.62 1.86 -0.42
C VAL A 52 -1.47 0.98 0.06
N GLN A 53 -1.75 0.08 1.00
CA GLN A 53 -0.75 -0.85 1.53
C GLN A 53 -0.15 -1.75 0.43
N VAL A 54 -0.97 -2.34 -0.44
CA VAL A 54 -0.51 -3.18 -1.55
C VAL A 54 0.33 -2.36 -2.54
N GLN A 55 -0.10 -1.15 -2.90
CA GLN A 55 0.64 -0.29 -3.84
C GLN A 55 2.00 0.18 -3.30
N GLN A 56 2.09 0.46 -1.99
CA GLN A 56 3.35 0.76 -1.33
C GLN A 56 4.31 -0.44 -1.41
N LEU A 57 3.82 -1.64 -1.09
CA LEU A 57 4.62 -2.87 -1.18
C LEU A 57 5.07 -3.15 -2.63
N GLN A 58 4.20 -2.96 -3.62
CA GLN A 58 4.59 -3.07 -5.04
C GLN A 58 5.73 -2.09 -5.39
N THR A 59 5.64 -0.85 -4.91
CA THR A 59 6.69 0.16 -5.10
C THR A 59 7.99 -0.27 -4.44
N ASP A 60 7.95 -0.76 -3.21
CA ASP A 60 9.13 -1.22 -2.47
C ASP A 60 9.77 -2.44 -3.14
N VAL A 61 8.97 -3.41 -3.62
CA VAL A 61 9.45 -4.59 -4.35
C VAL A 61 10.15 -4.16 -5.63
N ARG A 62 9.52 -3.26 -6.39
CA ARG A 62 10.08 -2.67 -7.61
C ARG A 62 11.41 -2.00 -7.30
N GLU A 63 11.46 -1.10 -6.33
CA GLU A 63 12.71 -0.42 -5.96
C GLU A 63 13.80 -1.42 -5.57
N MET A 64 13.48 -2.45 -4.81
CA MET A 64 14.47 -3.45 -4.38
C MET A 64 14.99 -4.29 -5.56
N LEU A 65 14.10 -4.67 -6.49
CA LEU A 65 14.44 -5.35 -7.73
C LEU A 65 15.32 -4.48 -8.65
N PHE A 66 15.12 -3.16 -8.70
CA PHE A 66 15.87 -2.27 -9.60
C PHE A 66 17.09 -1.56 -8.96
N LYS A 67 17.16 -1.40 -7.64
CA LYS A 67 18.29 -0.74 -6.97
C LYS A 67 19.41 -1.71 -6.61
N THR A 68 19.11 -3.00 -6.44
CA THR A 68 20.16 -3.97 -6.09
C THR A 68 20.97 -4.31 -7.35
N ARG A 69 22.22 -3.86 -7.40
CA ARG A 69 23.16 -4.02 -8.54
C ARG A 69 23.14 -5.44 -9.15
N ARG A 70 23.03 -6.49 -8.33
CA ARG A 70 22.94 -7.90 -8.76
C ARG A 70 21.68 -8.21 -9.60
N PHE A 71 20.53 -7.60 -9.34
CA PHE A 71 19.34 -7.77 -10.17
C PHE A 71 19.42 -7.01 -11.50
N VAL A 72 20.17 -5.91 -11.53
CA VAL A 72 20.31 -5.01 -12.71
C VAL A 72 21.43 -5.44 -13.67
N THR A 73 22.46 -6.10 -13.15
CA THR A 73 23.64 -6.52 -13.93
C THR A 73 23.71 -8.03 -14.16
N ASP A 74 23.28 -8.86 -13.20
CA ASP A 74 23.25 -10.31 -13.36
C ASP A 74 21.82 -10.81 -13.59
N THR A 75 21.52 -11.13 -14.84
CA THR A 75 20.24 -11.70 -15.29
C THR A 75 20.05 -13.18 -14.86
N THR A 76 20.38 -13.50 -13.62
CA THR A 76 20.15 -14.81 -13.00
C THR A 76 18.69 -15.25 -13.18
N HIS A 77 18.47 -16.54 -13.47
CA HIS A 77 17.13 -17.13 -13.63
C HIS A 77 16.20 -16.76 -12.47
N LYS A 78 16.71 -16.84 -11.23
CA LYS A 78 15.97 -16.50 -10.01
C LYS A 78 15.52 -15.03 -9.98
N GLY A 79 16.36 -14.09 -10.43
CA GLY A 79 15.97 -12.67 -10.54
C GLY A 79 14.88 -12.42 -11.58
N ARG A 80 14.94 -13.12 -12.73
CA ARG A 80 13.90 -13.04 -13.77
C ARG A 80 12.56 -13.59 -13.30
N VAL A 81 12.56 -14.73 -12.61
CA VAL A 81 11.35 -15.33 -12.04
C VAL A 81 10.72 -14.42 -10.98
N LEU A 82 11.52 -13.81 -10.10
CA LEU A 82 11.01 -12.83 -9.12
C LEU A 82 10.40 -11.59 -9.79
N MET A 83 10.99 -11.11 -10.88
CA MET A 83 10.42 -10.00 -11.65
C MET A 83 9.11 -10.41 -12.35
N LEU A 84 9.04 -11.61 -12.92
CA LEU A 84 7.80 -12.16 -13.48
C LEU A 84 6.71 -12.25 -12.42
N MET A 85 7.00 -12.85 -11.27
CA MET A 85 6.06 -12.93 -10.15
C MET A 85 5.59 -11.56 -9.68
N TYR A 86 6.50 -10.57 -9.62
CA TYR A 86 6.14 -9.20 -9.30
C TYR A 86 5.15 -8.62 -10.33
N LEU A 87 5.40 -8.81 -11.63
CA LEU A 87 4.49 -8.33 -12.68
C LEU A 87 3.14 -9.05 -12.64
N ASP A 88 3.14 -10.37 -12.45
CA ASP A 88 1.91 -11.16 -12.29
C ASP A 88 1.14 -10.74 -11.03
N ALA A 89 1.82 -10.39 -9.94
CA ALA A 89 1.19 -9.90 -8.71
C ALA A 89 0.56 -8.50 -8.89
N VAL A 90 1.25 -7.59 -9.61
CA VAL A 90 0.69 -6.29 -9.99
C VAL A 90 -0.54 -6.46 -10.86
N ASP A 91 -0.44 -7.27 -11.91
CA ASP A 91 -1.55 -7.53 -12.83
C ASP A 91 -2.73 -8.24 -12.13
N LEU A 92 -2.45 -9.15 -11.19
CA LEU A 92 -3.47 -9.81 -10.36
C LEU A 92 -4.21 -8.78 -9.49
N PHE A 93 -3.47 -7.93 -8.78
CA PHE A 93 -4.06 -6.91 -7.92
C PHE A 93 -4.93 -5.93 -8.72
N GLU A 94 -4.44 -5.47 -9.87
CA GLU A 94 -5.23 -4.61 -10.76
C GLU A 94 -6.48 -5.32 -11.27
N ARG A 95 -6.40 -6.62 -11.58
CA ARG A 95 -7.58 -7.39 -11.96
C ARG A 95 -8.60 -7.49 -10.83
N ILE A 96 -8.13 -7.66 -9.60
CA ILE A 96 -8.98 -7.69 -8.43
C ILE A 96 -9.63 -6.31 -8.20
N ILE A 97 -8.91 -5.20 -8.36
CA ILE A 97 -9.50 -3.85 -8.25
C ILE A 97 -10.64 -3.67 -9.26
N THR A 98 -10.43 -4.12 -10.49
CA THR A 98 -11.36 -3.88 -11.62
C THR A 98 -12.62 -4.75 -11.59
N SER A 99 -12.65 -5.83 -10.82
CA SER A 99 -13.80 -6.75 -10.80
C SER A 99 -15.03 -6.16 -10.07
N GLN A 100 -15.94 -5.48 -10.78
CA GLN A 100 -17.29 -5.02 -10.34
C GLN A 100 -17.40 -4.15 -9.06
N GLN A 101 -18.22 -3.10 -9.13
CA GLN A 101 -18.42 -2.12 -8.04
C GLN A 101 -19.89 -1.76 -7.75
N GLN A 102 -20.87 -2.50 -8.27
CA GLN A 102 -22.31 -2.25 -8.04
C GLN A 102 -22.94 -3.34 -7.16
N TYR A 103 -22.38 -3.53 -5.95
CA TYR A 103 -22.85 -4.56 -5.01
C TYR A 103 -24.30 -4.36 -4.57
N GLU A 104 -24.75 -3.11 -4.40
CA GLU A 104 -26.14 -2.82 -4.05
C GLU A 104 -27.13 -3.33 -5.09
N THR A 105 -26.84 -3.13 -6.38
CA THR A 105 -27.71 -3.61 -7.47
C THR A 105 -27.72 -5.14 -7.53
N LEU A 106 -26.55 -5.77 -7.35
CA LEU A 106 -26.45 -7.23 -7.26
C LEU A 106 -27.27 -7.80 -6.09
N HIS A 107 -27.22 -7.18 -4.92
CA HIS A 107 -28.01 -7.60 -3.76
C HIS A 107 -29.50 -7.37 -3.96
N LYS A 108 -29.91 -6.27 -4.60
CA LYS A 108 -31.32 -6.03 -4.96
C LYS A 108 -31.84 -7.12 -5.91
N ALA A 109 -31.04 -7.53 -6.89
CA ALA A 109 -31.46 -8.52 -7.89
C ALA A 109 -31.38 -9.97 -7.38
N PHE A 110 -30.32 -10.33 -6.64
CA PHE A 110 -29.98 -11.72 -6.31
C PHE A 110 -29.86 -12.01 -4.82
N GLY A 111 -30.11 -11.05 -3.93
CA GLY A 111 -29.92 -11.19 -2.48
C GLY A 111 -30.77 -12.29 -1.83
N ASN A 112 -31.88 -12.67 -2.46
CA ASN A 112 -32.75 -13.78 -2.02
C ASN A 112 -32.28 -15.16 -2.52
N THR A 113 -31.15 -15.24 -3.22
CA THR A 113 -30.61 -16.46 -3.80
C THR A 113 -29.25 -16.80 -3.19
N ASP A 114 -28.87 -18.08 -3.21
CA ASP A 114 -27.57 -18.53 -2.69
C ASP A 114 -26.38 -18.22 -3.64
N VAL A 115 -26.62 -17.56 -4.78
CA VAL A 115 -25.57 -17.33 -5.78
C VAL A 115 -24.50 -16.37 -5.26
N LEU A 116 -24.88 -15.31 -4.53
CA LEU A 116 -23.94 -14.36 -3.95
C LEU A 116 -23.11 -15.02 -2.85
N LEU A 117 -23.73 -15.87 -2.02
CA LEU A 117 -23.01 -16.66 -1.02
C LEU A 117 -22.03 -17.66 -1.68
N THR A 118 -22.38 -18.21 -2.84
CA THR A 118 -21.47 -19.06 -3.62
C THR A 118 -20.29 -18.26 -4.18
N MET A 119 -20.53 -17.03 -4.67
CA MET A 119 -19.45 -16.12 -5.08
C MET A 119 -18.55 -15.77 -3.90
N HIS A 120 -19.12 -15.43 -2.74
CA HIS A 120 -18.37 -15.18 -1.51
C HIS A 120 -17.41 -16.34 -1.20
N ARG A 121 -17.95 -17.57 -1.07
CA ARG A 121 -17.15 -18.78 -0.75
C ARG A 121 -16.04 -19.02 -1.77
N SER A 122 -16.37 -18.90 -3.06
CA SER A 122 -15.41 -19.13 -4.15
C SER A 122 -14.28 -18.10 -4.11
N ILE A 123 -14.59 -16.82 -3.92
CA ILE A 123 -13.59 -15.74 -3.79
C ILE A 123 -12.74 -15.92 -2.54
N THR A 124 -13.32 -16.34 -1.41
CA THR A 124 -12.57 -16.64 -0.18
C THR A 124 -11.57 -17.79 -0.38
N VAL A 125 -11.95 -18.85 -1.11
CA VAL A 125 -11.02 -19.92 -1.48
C VAL A 125 -9.87 -19.36 -2.32
N LEU A 126 -10.15 -18.59 -3.36
CA LEU A 126 -9.12 -17.96 -4.19
C LEU A 126 -8.19 -17.04 -3.38
N ALA A 127 -8.72 -16.27 -2.42
CA ALA A 127 -7.91 -15.44 -1.53
C ALA A 127 -6.96 -16.28 -0.67
N ASN A 128 -7.44 -17.40 -0.11
CA ASN A 128 -6.59 -18.31 0.67
C ASN A 128 -5.47 -18.92 -0.17
N GLU A 129 -5.74 -19.28 -1.43
CA GLU A 129 -4.73 -19.78 -2.36
C GLU A 129 -3.67 -18.71 -2.69
N ILE A 130 -4.07 -17.45 -2.95
CA ILE A 130 -3.11 -16.34 -3.12
C ILE A 130 -2.22 -16.20 -1.88
N ARG A 131 -2.80 -16.29 -0.68
CA ARG A 131 -2.04 -16.20 0.57
C ARG A 131 -1.04 -17.34 0.71
N ALA A 132 -1.44 -18.57 0.35
CA ALA A 132 -0.56 -19.74 0.38
C ALA A 132 0.64 -19.57 -0.58
N VAL A 133 0.43 -19.00 -1.77
CA VAL A 133 1.51 -18.63 -2.70
C VAL A 133 2.47 -17.62 -2.08
N GLY A 134 1.95 -16.57 -1.46
CA GLY A 134 2.76 -15.57 -0.77
C GLY A 134 3.67 -16.20 0.28
N LEU A 135 3.13 -17.08 1.13
CA LEU A 135 3.89 -17.84 2.13
C LEU A 135 4.95 -18.76 1.49
N ALA A 136 4.60 -19.48 0.43
CA ALA A 136 5.53 -20.36 -0.28
C ALA A 136 6.71 -19.57 -0.87
N ILE A 137 6.46 -18.40 -1.46
CA ILE A 137 7.52 -17.50 -1.95
C ILE A 137 8.41 -17.01 -0.81
N GLN A 138 7.82 -16.63 0.34
CA GLN A 138 8.60 -16.24 1.52
C GLN A 138 9.49 -17.38 2.02
N ASN A 139 9.00 -18.63 2.01
CA ASN A 139 9.73 -19.81 2.48
C ASN A 139 10.70 -20.40 1.44
N ASN A 140 10.60 -19.98 0.17
CA ASN A 140 11.30 -20.58 -0.98
C ASN A 140 10.90 -22.05 -1.18
N GLU A 141 9.60 -22.31 -1.07
CA GLU A 141 8.96 -23.61 -1.30
C GLU A 141 8.08 -23.54 -2.55
N ALA A 142 7.87 -24.69 -3.21
CA ALA A 142 6.94 -24.80 -4.31
C ALA A 142 5.55 -25.08 -3.76
N TYR A 143 4.55 -24.28 -4.16
CA TYR A 143 3.15 -24.60 -3.88
C TYR A 143 2.58 -25.44 -5.02
N LEU A 144 2.06 -26.63 -4.72
CA LEU A 144 1.74 -27.66 -5.73
C LEU A 144 0.26 -28.02 -5.86
N ASN A 145 -0.62 -27.52 -4.99
CA ASN A 145 -2.05 -27.88 -5.04
C ASN A 145 -2.85 -26.82 -5.81
N ALA A 146 -3.57 -27.22 -6.87
CA ALA A 146 -4.41 -26.33 -7.67
C ALA A 146 -5.89 -26.76 -7.70
N ASP A 147 -6.23 -27.87 -7.03
CA ASP A 147 -7.57 -28.48 -7.11
C ASP A 147 -8.64 -27.58 -6.49
N ALA A 148 -8.29 -26.86 -5.42
CA ALA A 148 -9.19 -25.93 -4.74
C ALA A 148 -9.60 -24.75 -5.65
N ILE A 149 -8.69 -24.25 -6.49
CA ILE A 149 -8.95 -23.17 -7.45
C ILE A 149 -9.98 -23.63 -8.48
N GLU A 150 -9.78 -24.84 -9.02
CA GLU A 150 -10.64 -25.40 -10.05
C GLU A 150 -12.04 -25.66 -9.51
N LEU A 151 -12.13 -26.28 -8.32
CA LEU A 151 -13.38 -26.55 -7.64
C LEU A 151 -14.16 -25.26 -7.35
N ALA A 152 -13.50 -24.24 -6.80
CA ALA A 152 -14.15 -22.94 -6.50
C ALA A 152 -14.67 -22.26 -7.77
N THR A 153 -13.88 -22.28 -8.84
CA THR A 153 -14.28 -21.69 -10.13
C THR A 153 -15.47 -22.44 -10.72
N GLN A 154 -15.43 -23.77 -10.71
CA GLN A 154 -16.50 -24.60 -11.23
C GLN A 154 -17.80 -24.41 -10.44
N GLN A 155 -17.73 -24.33 -9.11
CA GLN A 155 -18.89 -24.05 -8.25
C GLN A 155 -19.56 -22.71 -8.62
N ALA A 156 -18.78 -21.65 -8.82
CA ALA A 156 -19.29 -20.35 -9.24
C ALA A 156 -19.97 -20.41 -10.62
N VAL A 157 -19.33 -21.05 -11.61
CA VAL A 157 -19.87 -21.21 -12.96
C VAL A 157 -21.17 -22.02 -12.96
N THR A 158 -21.21 -23.14 -12.22
CA THR A 158 -22.40 -23.99 -12.13
C THR A 158 -23.56 -23.28 -11.42
N ALA A 159 -23.29 -22.57 -10.32
CA ALA A 159 -24.32 -21.80 -9.61
C ALA A 159 -24.95 -20.72 -10.50
N PHE A 160 -24.12 -20.00 -11.27
CA PHE A 160 -24.61 -19.03 -12.25
C PHE A 160 -25.44 -19.70 -13.36
N ALA A 161 -24.93 -20.79 -13.94
CA ALA A 161 -25.61 -21.48 -15.05
C ALA A 161 -26.99 -22.02 -14.62
N LYS A 162 -27.08 -22.58 -13.41
CA LYS A 162 -28.33 -23.05 -12.82
C LYS A 162 -29.32 -21.90 -12.64
N LEU A 163 -28.91 -20.82 -11.98
CA LEU A 163 -29.77 -19.67 -11.73
C LEU A 163 -30.25 -19.02 -13.04
N ARG A 164 -29.37 -18.93 -14.04
CA ARG A 164 -29.70 -18.42 -15.37
C ARG A 164 -30.74 -19.27 -16.08
N ALA A 165 -30.66 -20.59 -15.98
CA ALA A 165 -31.65 -21.48 -16.58
C ALA A 165 -33.02 -21.38 -15.92
N GLU A 166 -33.07 -21.07 -14.62
CA GLU A 166 -34.31 -21.03 -13.83
C GLU A 166 -35.01 -19.66 -13.88
N GLN A 167 -34.27 -18.55 -13.91
CA GLN A 167 -34.84 -17.22 -13.64
C GLN A 167 -34.60 -16.18 -14.74
N LEU A 168 -33.81 -16.45 -15.79
CA LEU A 168 -33.54 -15.47 -16.85
C LEU A 168 -34.81 -15.16 -17.66
N ASN A 169 -35.13 -13.88 -17.77
CA ASN A 169 -36.18 -13.34 -18.62
C ASN A 169 -35.71 -12.02 -19.28
N THR A 170 -36.59 -11.38 -20.06
CA THR A 170 -36.28 -10.11 -20.73
C THR A 170 -36.04 -8.95 -19.76
N ASP A 171 -36.67 -8.99 -18.58
CA ASP A 171 -36.71 -7.87 -17.64
C ASP A 171 -35.47 -7.85 -16.73
N ASN A 172 -34.82 -9.00 -16.51
CA ASN A 172 -33.64 -9.14 -15.65
C ASN A 172 -32.33 -9.46 -16.42
N LEU A 173 -32.34 -9.32 -17.74
CA LEU A 173 -31.18 -9.61 -18.59
C LEU A 173 -29.92 -8.83 -18.14
N GLU A 174 -30.08 -7.55 -17.79
CA GLU A 174 -28.97 -6.70 -17.36
C GLU A 174 -28.34 -7.19 -16.04
N ASP A 175 -29.16 -7.64 -15.10
CA ASP A 175 -28.69 -8.21 -13.82
C ASP A 175 -27.91 -9.51 -14.04
N PHE A 176 -28.37 -10.36 -14.96
CA PHE A 176 -27.62 -11.57 -15.34
C PHE A 176 -26.31 -11.27 -16.06
N ILE A 177 -26.24 -10.20 -16.86
CA ILE A 177 -24.98 -9.73 -17.46
C ILE A 177 -24.01 -9.27 -16.36
N ARG A 178 -24.50 -8.51 -15.37
CA ARG A 178 -23.71 -8.10 -14.19
C ARG A 178 -23.18 -9.32 -13.45
N LEU A 179 -24.05 -10.27 -13.11
CA LEU A 179 -23.64 -11.50 -12.41
C LEU A 179 -22.66 -12.34 -13.23
N ARG A 180 -22.84 -12.45 -14.55
CA ARG A 180 -21.88 -13.16 -15.42
C ARG A 180 -20.50 -12.52 -15.39
N SER A 181 -20.44 -11.19 -15.34
CA SER A 181 -19.18 -10.45 -15.25
C SER A 181 -18.43 -10.72 -13.93
N VAL A 182 -19.15 -10.95 -12.82
CA VAL A 182 -18.55 -11.42 -11.55
C VAL A 182 -17.89 -12.78 -11.75
N VAL A 183 -18.62 -13.74 -12.34
CA VAL A 183 -18.09 -15.08 -12.62
C VAL A 183 -16.87 -15.00 -13.54
N PHE A 184 -16.92 -14.18 -14.60
CA PHE A 184 -15.77 -13.99 -15.49
C PHE A 184 -14.55 -13.39 -14.79
N ALA A 185 -14.76 -12.43 -13.89
CA ALA A 185 -13.67 -11.86 -13.13
C ALA A 185 -13.05 -12.89 -12.18
N LEU A 186 -13.88 -13.74 -11.57
CA LEU A 186 -13.43 -14.86 -10.74
C LEU A 186 -12.59 -15.87 -11.55
N GLU A 187 -13.07 -16.28 -12.73
CA GLU A 187 -12.32 -17.14 -13.66
C GLU A 187 -10.97 -16.53 -14.04
N ASP A 188 -10.91 -15.22 -14.32
CA ASP A 188 -9.67 -14.53 -14.68
C ASP A 188 -8.68 -14.44 -13.51
N VAL A 189 -9.19 -14.18 -12.29
CA VAL A 189 -8.38 -14.21 -11.06
C VAL A 189 -7.84 -15.61 -10.81
N ALA A 190 -8.67 -16.66 -10.94
CA ALA A 190 -8.26 -18.05 -10.79
C ALA A 190 -7.12 -18.42 -11.76
N GLU A 191 -7.22 -18.05 -13.03
CA GLU A 191 -6.18 -18.32 -14.02
C GLU A 191 -4.86 -17.62 -13.68
N ARG A 192 -4.90 -16.40 -13.15
CA ARG A 192 -3.71 -15.65 -12.70
C ARG A 192 -3.06 -16.29 -11.48
N ILE A 193 -3.85 -16.80 -10.55
CA ILE A 193 -3.35 -17.55 -9.38
C ILE A 193 -2.63 -18.81 -9.86
N LYS A 194 -3.20 -19.56 -10.82
CA LYS A 194 -2.53 -20.72 -11.43
C LYS A 194 -1.18 -20.35 -12.06
N ARG A 195 -1.07 -19.19 -12.72
CA ARG A 195 0.23 -18.69 -13.24
C ARG A 195 1.23 -18.40 -12.12
N LEU A 196 0.79 -17.76 -11.04
CA LEU A 196 1.63 -17.50 -9.87
C LEU A 196 2.09 -18.79 -9.18
N HIS A 197 1.24 -19.82 -9.06
CA HIS A 197 1.62 -21.15 -8.56
C HIS A 197 2.77 -21.72 -9.38
N LYS A 198 2.63 -21.72 -10.71
CA LYS A 198 3.66 -22.23 -11.62
C LYS A 198 4.96 -21.42 -11.57
N ALA A 199 4.88 -20.11 -11.35
CA ALA A 199 6.08 -19.30 -11.15
C ALA A 199 6.77 -19.65 -9.81
N SER A 200 5.99 -19.89 -8.75
CA SER A 200 6.49 -20.18 -7.38
C SER A 200 7.36 -21.44 -7.30
N SER A 201 7.12 -22.42 -8.15
CA SER A 201 7.92 -23.64 -8.22
C SER A 201 9.30 -23.46 -8.87
N TYR A 202 9.62 -22.26 -9.40
CA TYR A 202 10.84 -21.97 -10.15
C TYR A 202 11.09 -22.94 -11.33
N ASP A 203 10.04 -23.61 -11.81
CA ASP A 203 10.15 -24.61 -12.85
C ASP A 203 10.62 -23.98 -14.18
N VAL A 204 11.58 -24.67 -14.82
CA VAL A 204 12.56 -24.18 -15.82
C VAL A 204 11.89 -23.77 -17.15
N THR A 205 10.59 -24.01 -17.30
CA THR A 205 9.87 -23.91 -18.58
C THR A 205 9.02 -22.66 -18.77
N VAL A 206 8.92 -21.76 -17.77
CA VAL A 206 8.14 -20.51 -17.90
C VAL A 206 8.90 -19.47 -18.73
N SER A 207 8.78 -19.62 -20.06
CA SER A 207 9.08 -18.67 -21.14
C SER A 207 10.10 -17.57 -20.84
N ASN A 208 11.37 -17.93 -21.00
CA ASN A 208 12.54 -17.04 -20.98
C ASN A 208 12.38 -15.76 -21.85
N LYS A 209 11.49 -15.78 -22.86
CA LYS A 209 11.26 -14.64 -23.77
C LYS A 209 10.38 -13.53 -23.16
N LYS A 210 9.28 -13.85 -22.46
CA LYS A 210 8.41 -12.83 -21.84
C LYS A 210 9.10 -12.13 -20.66
N ALA A 211 9.84 -12.89 -19.85
CA ALA A 211 10.63 -12.35 -18.74
C ALA A 211 11.73 -11.39 -19.20
N ALA A 212 12.45 -11.76 -20.27
CA ALA A 212 13.53 -10.95 -20.82
C ALA A 212 13.01 -9.64 -21.45
N ALA A 213 11.87 -9.68 -22.14
CA ALA A 213 11.24 -8.48 -22.71
C ALA A 213 10.74 -7.52 -21.62
N ALA A 214 10.12 -8.04 -20.55
CA ALA A 214 9.65 -7.22 -19.43
C ALA A 214 10.81 -6.54 -18.67
N TYR A 215 11.94 -7.24 -18.52
CA TYR A 215 13.17 -6.73 -17.90
C TYR A 215 13.81 -5.59 -18.71
N GLN A 216 13.92 -5.74 -20.04
CA GLN A 216 14.52 -4.72 -20.89
C GLN A 216 13.71 -3.42 -20.92
N HIS A 217 12.38 -3.50 -20.90
CA HIS A 217 11.51 -2.33 -20.99
C HIS A 217 11.47 -1.49 -19.70
N HIS A 218 11.58 -2.12 -18.52
CA HIS A 218 11.55 -1.40 -17.23
C HIS A 218 12.92 -0.84 -16.79
N LYS A 219 14.01 -1.22 -17.45
CA LYS A 219 15.38 -0.74 -17.15
C LYS A 219 15.55 0.77 -17.38
N PHE A 220 14.63 1.43 -18.07
CA PHE A 220 14.76 2.83 -18.50
C PHE A 220 14.26 3.91 -17.53
N MET A 221 13.74 3.57 -16.35
CA MET A 221 12.99 4.53 -15.53
C MET A 221 13.65 4.98 -14.21
N VAL A 222 14.91 4.67 -13.95
CA VAL A 222 15.58 5.15 -12.73
C VAL A 222 16.99 5.65 -13.02
N LYS A 223 17.09 6.85 -13.60
CA LYS A 223 18.27 7.70 -13.43
C LYS A 223 17.88 8.88 -12.56
N GLY A 224 18.04 8.71 -11.25
CA GLY A 224 18.03 9.83 -10.32
C GLY A 224 19.38 10.53 -10.38
N GLU A 225 19.61 11.33 -11.41
CA GLU A 225 20.75 12.26 -11.41
C GLU A 225 20.41 13.39 -10.42
N ILE A 226 21.33 13.67 -9.48
CA ILE A 226 21.18 14.78 -8.53
C ILE A 226 21.17 16.07 -9.36
N ASN A 227 19.98 16.65 -9.55
CA ASN A 227 19.82 17.87 -10.32
C ASN A 227 19.81 19.07 -9.36
N PRO A 228 20.85 19.93 -9.37
CA PRO A 228 20.91 21.09 -8.48
C PRO A 228 19.79 22.10 -8.73
N ARG A 229 19.15 22.09 -9.90
CA ARG A 229 17.99 22.95 -10.18
C ARG A 229 16.81 22.61 -9.28
N LEU A 230 16.58 21.33 -9.00
CA LEU A 230 15.51 20.89 -8.09
C LEU A 230 15.66 21.46 -6.68
N PHE A 231 16.89 21.74 -6.22
CA PHE A 231 17.10 22.39 -4.93
C PHE A 231 16.56 23.83 -4.94
N PHE A 232 16.94 24.61 -5.96
CA PHE A 232 16.50 26.01 -6.09
C PHE A 232 15.02 26.13 -6.42
N ASP A 233 14.46 25.21 -7.22
CA ASP A 233 13.03 25.15 -7.54
C ASP A 233 12.17 24.91 -6.29
N ASN A 234 12.76 24.35 -5.22
CA ASN A 234 12.08 24.12 -3.96
C ASN A 234 12.23 25.29 -2.95
N LEU A 235 13.06 26.31 -3.20
CA LEU A 235 13.27 27.45 -2.28
C LEU A 235 12.14 28.49 -2.34
N HIS A 236 10.93 28.06 -2.00
CA HIS A 236 9.76 28.93 -1.92
C HIS A 236 8.73 28.38 -0.94
N LEU A 237 7.89 29.26 -0.40
CA LEU A 237 6.84 28.89 0.56
C LEU A 237 5.72 28.04 -0.04
N ALA A 238 5.69 27.77 -1.34
CA ALA A 238 4.79 26.79 -1.93
C ALA A 238 5.34 25.35 -1.86
N SER A 239 6.67 25.17 -1.73
CA SER A 239 7.27 23.83 -1.60
C SER A 239 6.99 23.23 -0.24
N GLY A 240 6.43 22.01 -0.24
CA GLY A 240 6.29 21.20 0.97
C GLY A 240 7.63 20.90 1.65
N HIS A 241 8.71 20.70 0.89
CA HIS A 241 10.04 20.45 1.44
C HIS A 241 10.59 21.68 2.18
N PHE A 242 10.44 22.87 1.61
CA PHE A 242 10.90 24.11 2.24
C PHE A 242 10.08 24.45 3.49
N ARG A 243 8.75 24.30 3.45
CA ARG A 243 7.90 24.45 4.64
C ARG A 243 8.33 23.51 5.76
N HIS A 244 8.60 22.24 5.44
CA HIS A 244 9.06 21.26 6.42
C HIS A 244 10.42 21.62 7.01
N ALA A 245 11.38 22.05 6.18
CA ALA A 245 12.69 22.48 6.62
C ALA A 245 12.58 23.67 7.59
N LEU A 246 11.83 24.72 7.20
CA LEU A 246 11.61 25.91 8.03
C LEU A 246 10.93 25.57 9.36
N ARG A 247 9.87 24.76 9.32
CA ARG A 247 9.19 24.26 10.51
C ARG A 247 10.13 23.48 11.43
N SER A 248 10.99 22.64 10.85
CA SER A 248 11.93 21.84 11.60
C SER A 248 12.98 22.70 12.30
N THR A 249 13.50 23.70 11.60
CA THR A 249 14.42 24.68 12.16
C THR A 249 13.76 25.46 13.30
N ILE A 250 12.51 25.91 13.15
CA ILE A 250 11.78 26.63 14.20
C ILE A 250 11.56 25.76 15.43
N ALA A 251 11.10 24.51 15.26
CA ALA A 251 10.89 23.61 16.39
C ALA A 251 12.20 23.31 17.13
N LEU A 252 13.29 23.05 16.40
CA LEU A 252 14.61 22.83 17.00
C LEU A 252 15.14 24.09 17.69
N LEU A 253 14.91 25.28 17.13
CA LEU A 253 15.29 26.55 17.76
C LEU A 253 14.52 26.77 19.06
N ILE A 254 13.21 26.54 19.06
CA ILE A 254 12.39 26.61 20.28
C ILE A 254 12.90 25.59 21.31
N GLY A 255 13.10 24.32 20.91
CA GLY A 255 13.64 23.28 21.78
C GLY A 255 15.02 23.63 22.35
N TYR A 256 15.87 24.27 21.55
CA TYR A 256 17.19 24.74 21.97
C TYR A 256 17.07 25.86 23.00
N ILE A 257 16.21 26.85 22.76
CA ILE A 257 15.94 27.92 23.73
C ILE A 257 15.43 27.34 25.05
N PHE A 258 14.50 26.39 25.01
CA PHE A 258 14.04 25.67 26.21
C PHE A 258 15.20 24.96 26.91
N SER A 259 16.10 24.32 26.18
CA SER A 259 17.26 23.63 26.76
C SER A 259 18.24 24.55 27.51
N LEU A 260 18.24 25.86 27.22
CA LEU A 260 19.07 26.85 27.90
C LEU A 260 18.48 27.29 29.25
N PHE A 261 17.16 27.29 29.39
CA PHE A 261 16.49 27.73 30.62
C PHE A 261 16.38 26.64 31.68
N PHE A 262 16.47 25.38 31.28
CA PHE A 262 16.40 24.25 32.21
C PHE A 262 17.73 23.49 32.25
N PRO A 263 18.45 23.52 33.39
CA PRO A 263 19.70 22.78 33.56
C PRO A 263 19.41 21.29 33.86
N PHE A 264 18.74 20.60 32.93
CA PHE A 264 18.63 19.14 32.99
C PHE A 264 19.95 18.53 32.51
N GLY A 265 20.34 17.38 33.08
CA GLY A 265 21.64 16.76 32.80
C GLY A 265 21.83 16.38 31.32
N HIS A 266 20.73 16.22 30.57
CA HIS A 266 20.71 15.71 29.20
C HIS A 266 19.80 16.49 28.24
N SER A 267 19.67 17.81 28.38
CA SER A 267 18.73 18.65 27.61
C SER A 267 18.82 18.51 26.06
N TYR A 268 19.91 17.95 25.51
CA TYR A 268 20.01 17.60 24.09
C TYR A 268 19.00 16.52 23.64
N TRP A 269 18.40 15.75 24.57
CA TRP A 269 17.34 14.79 24.27
C TRP A 269 16.04 15.45 23.80
N ILE A 270 15.79 16.70 24.19
CA ILE A 270 14.66 17.48 23.66
C ILE A 270 14.84 17.65 22.15
N LEU A 271 16.02 18.09 21.72
CA LEU A 271 16.36 18.30 20.31
C LEU A 271 16.29 16.99 19.51
N LEU A 272 16.85 15.90 20.07
CA LEU A 272 16.79 14.58 19.45
C LEU A 272 15.35 14.09 19.30
N THR A 273 14.50 14.35 20.30
CA THR A 273 13.08 13.99 20.26
C THR A 273 12.34 14.77 19.17
N ILE A 274 12.55 16.08 19.09
CA ILE A 274 11.98 16.93 18.04
C ILE A 274 12.42 16.44 16.65
N ALA A 275 13.71 16.22 16.44
CA ALA A 275 14.25 15.78 15.15
C ALA A 275 13.73 14.40 14.72
N THR A 276 13.48 13.50 15.66
CA THR A 276 13.03 12.12 15.36
C THR A 276 11.53 12.04 15.09
N ILE A 277 10.72 12.81 15.80
CA ILE A 277 9.26 12.83 15.68
C ILE A 277 8.81 13.60 14.45
N MET A 278 9.46 14.73 14.16
CA MET A 278 8.99 15.64 13.12
C MET A 278 9.17 15.05 11.73
N LYS A 279 8.06 14.98 11.00
CA LYS A 279 7.99 14.48 9.63
C LYS A 279 7.29 15.52 8.74
N PRO A 280 7.43 15.44 7.40
CA PRO A 280 6.78 16.38 6.49
C PRO A 280 5.25 16.44 6.69
N ALA A 281 4.59 15.28 6.70
CA ALA A 281 3.16 15.18 6.97
C ALA A 281 2.83 15.31 8.47
N TYR A 282 1.75 16.03 8.79
CA TYR A 282 1.26 16.21 10.16
C TYR A 282 0.82 14.87 10.77
N SER A 283 0.05 14.06 10.03
CA SER A 283 -0.43 12.75 10.46
C SER A 283 0.72 11.83 10.90
N THR A 284 1.79 11.76 10.12
CA THR A 284 2.99 10.99 10.46
C THR A 284 3.69 11.53 11.70
N THR A 285 3.77 12.86 11.86
CA THR A 285 4.34 13.50 13.05
C THR A 285 3.52 13.14 14.29
N ARG A 286 2.18 13.19 14.21
CA ARG A 286 1.27 12.81 15.29
C ARG A 286 1.45 11.35 15.70
N THR A 287 1.45 10.42 14.75
CA THR A 287 1.65 8.98 15.01
C THR A 287 3.01 8.72 15.66
N ARG A 288 4.08 9.33 15.14
CA ARG A 288 5.43 9.24 15.73
C ARG A 288 5.49 9.83 17.13
N ASN A 289 4.76 10.92 17.37
CA ASN A 289 4.71 11.57 18.67
C ASN A 289 4.08 10.66 19.74
N VAL A 290 2.93 10.05 19.42
CA VAL A 290 2.26 9.08 20.30
C VAL A 290 3.14 7.87 20.55
N GLN A 291 3.72 7.29 19.50
CA GLN A 291 4.61 6.14 19.62
C GLN A 291 5.86 6.45 20.45
N ARG A 292 6.41 7.67 20.35
CA ARG A 292 7.55 8.11 21.16
C ARG A 292 7.17 8.23 22.63
N LEU A 293 6.05 8.89 22.95
CA LEU A 293 5.57 9.04 24.33
C LEU A 293 5.28 7.69 24.97
N VAL A 294 4.43 6.87 24.33
CA VAL A 294 4.04 5.55 24.85
C VAL A 294 5.26 4.63 24.93
N GLY A 295 6.12 4.61 23.90
CA GLY A 295 7.31 3.77 23.90
C GLY A 295 8.33 4.15 24.97
N THR A 296 8.55 5.45 25.21
CA THR A 296 9.43 5.91 26.29
C THR A 296 8.86 5.54 27.65
N LEU A 297 7.56 5.71 27.88
CA LEU A 297 6.91 5.36 29.15
C LEU A 297 6.94 3.84 29.42
N LEU A 298 6.64 3.02 28.41
CA LEU A 298 6.74 1.57 28.51
C LEU A 298 8.18 1.12 28.78
N GLY A 299 9.15 1.67 28.04
CA GLY A 299 10.56 1.33 28.22
C GLY A 299 11.08 1.74 29.59
N ALA A 300 10.71 2.94 30.06
CA ALA A 300 11.00 3.43 31.40
C ALA A 300 10.41 2.51 32.48
N GLY A 301 9.14 2.13 32.37
CA GLY A 301 8.47 1.23 33.31
C GLY A 301 9.13 -0.15 33.36
N ILE A 302 9.42 -0.74 32.20
CA ILE A 302 10.12 -2.04 32.11
C ILE A 302 11.50 -1.95 32.74
N SER A 303 12.28 -0.89 32.47
CA SER A 303 13.59 -0.67 33.09
C SER A 303 13.50 -0.58 34.61
N VAL A 304 12.54 0.17 35.15
CA VAL A 304 12.33 0.29 36.59
C VAL A 304 12.02 -1.08 37.21
N VAL A 305 11.13 -1.87 36.60
CA VAL A 305 10.81 -3.22 37.07
C VAL A 305 12.05 -4.12 37.02
N CYS A 306 12.81 -4.10 35.93
CA CYS A 306 14.03 -4.89 35.80
C CYS A 306 15.07 -4.54 36.89
N LEU A 307 15.23 -3.27 37.23
CA LEU A 307 16.15 -2.82 38.27
C LEU A 307 15.63 -3.10 39.68
N TRP A 308 14.31 -2.98 39.90
CA TRP A 308 13.67 -3.26 41.18
C TRP A 308 13.75 -4.74 41.57
N LEU A 309 13.69 -5.65 40.59
CA LEU A 309 13.88 -7.10 40.80
C LEU A 309 15.31 -7.49 41.23
N GLN A 310 16.26 -6.54 41.18
CA GLN A 310 17.68 -6.74 41.54
C GLN A 310 18.30 -8.05 40.99
N PRO A 311 18.12 -8.39 39.70
CA PRO A 311 18.72 -9.59 39.15
C PRO A 311 20.24 -9.44 39.01
N ASN A 312 20.95 -10.57 38.89
CA ASN A 312 22.40 -10.57 38.68
C ASN A 312 22.78 -9.71 37.45
N ASN A 313 23.91 -9.00 37.53
CA ASN A 313 24.43 -8.14 36.46
C ASN A 313 24.50 -8.84 35.09
N SER A 314 24.76 -10.16 35.05
CA SER A 314 24.72 -10.93 33.80
C SER A 314 23.33 -10.95 33.13
N VAL A 315 22.27 -11.02 33.94
CA VAL A 315 20.88 -10.99 33.45
C VAL A 315 20.53 -9.59 32.95
N LEU A 316 20.86 -8.53 33.69
CA LEU A 316 20.66 -7.15 33.25
C LEU A 316 21.41 -6.85 31.94
N PHE A 317 22.63 -7.38 31.80
CA PHE A 317 23.41 -7.25 30.58
C PHE A 317 22.75 -7.99 29.40
N GLY A 318 22.23 -9.21 29.64
CA GLY A 318 21.46 -9.96 28.65
C GLY A 318 20.20 -9.19 28.19
N VAL A 319 19.43 -8.65 29.14
CA VAL A 319 18.25 -7.81 28.84
C VAL A 319 18.63 -6.58 28.04
N MET A 320 19.72 -5.90 28.41
CA MET A 320 20.23 -4.73 27.68
C MET A 320 20.59 -5.07 26.22
N LEU A 321 21.25 -6.21 25.98
CA LEU A 321 21.59 -6.66 24.62
C LEU A 321 20.34 -7.00 23.80
N VAL A 322 19.38 -7.72 24.38
CA VAL A 322 18.12 -8.04 23.70
C VAL A 322 17.35 -6.76 23.37
N ALA A 323 17.28 -5.81 24.30
CA ALA A 323 16.63 -4.51 24.10
C ALA A 323 17.32 -3.69 23.00
N MET A 324 18.65 -3.70 22.95
CA MET A 324 19.44 -3.07 21.89
C MET A 324 19.15 -3.69 20.51
N LEU A 325 19.15 -5.03 20.42
CA LEU A 325 18.82 -5.74 19.19
C LEU A 325 17.39 -5.45 18.73
N ALA A 326 16.43 -5.45 19.66
CA ALA A 326 15.05 -5.09 19.35
C ALA A 326 14.95 -3.63 18.86
N ALA A 327 15.64 -2.69 19.53
CA ALA A 327 15.64 -1.28 19.16
C ALA A 327 16.06 -1.07 17.69
N TYR A 328 17.18 -1.66 17.28
CA TYR A 328 17.72 -1.47 15.93
C TYR A 328 16.98 -2.30 14.88
N SER A 329 16.56 -3.53 15.18
CA SER A 329 15.81 -4.37 14.24
C SER A 329 14.45 -3.78 13.88
N PHE A 330 13.74 -3.23 14.87
CA PHE A 330 12.39 -2.71 14.66
C PHE A 330 12.34 -1.22 14.30
N MET A 331 13.47 -0.50 14.26
CA MET A 331 13.51 0.97 14.05
C MET A 331 12.78 1.43 12.77
N ARG A 332 12.79 0.60 11.72
CA ARG A 332 12.10 0.88 10.45
C ARG A 332 10.76 0.16 10.29
N ILE A 333 10.47 -0.85 11.11
CA ILE A 333 9.30 -1.73 10.97
C ILE A 333 8.22 -1.31 11.97
N GLN A 334 8.55 -1.32 13.26
CA GLN A 334 7.64 -1.03 14.36
C GLN A 334 8.28 -0.03 15.34
N TYR A 335 8.04 1.25 15.10
CA TYR A 335 8.71 2.32 15.85
C TYR A 335 8.41 2.27 17.35
N LEU A 336 7.21 1.85 17.77
CA LEU A 336 6.87 1.70 19.19
C LEU A 336 7.79 0.70 19.91
N ILE A 337 7.99 -0.48 19.31
CA ILE A 337 8.89 -1.53 19.85
C ILE A 337 10.31 -1.00 19.87
N ALA A 338 10.71 -0.30 18.80
CA ALA A 338 12.05 0.26 18.69
C ALA A 338 12.37 1.28 19.81
N ILE A 339 11.43 2.20 20.09
CA ILE A 339 11.62 3.21 21.16
C ILE A 339 11.56 2.58 22.55
N THR A 340 10.70 1.60 22.75
CA THR A 340 10.63 0.84 24.01
C THR A 340 11.98 0.16 24.29
N GLY A 341 12.49 -0.59 23.31
CA GLY A 341 13.81 -1.25 23.41
C GLY A 341 14.95 -0.25 23.56
N LEU A 342 14.92 0.88 22.83
CA LEU A 342 15.95 1.91 22.91
C LEU A 342 16.00 2.54 24.31
N THR A 343 14.84 2.83 24.89
CA THR A 343 14.74 3.40 26.25
C THR A 343 15.29 2.41 27.28
N ILE A 344 14.92 1.12 27.16
CA ILE A 344 15.44 0.07 28.06
C ILE A 344 16.96 -0.04 27.96
N TYR A 345 17.47 -0.13 26.73
CA TYR A 345 18.88 -0.21 26.44
C TYR A 345 19.65 0.98 27.06
N VAL A 346 19.17 2.21 26.86
CA VAL A 346 19.83 3.42 27.36
C VAL A 346 19.81 3.46 28.88
N LEU A 347 18.69 3.17 29.54
CA LEU A 347 18.58 3.22 31.00
C LEU A 347 19.47 2.15 31.67
N LEU A 348 19.49 0.93 31.12
CA LEU A 348 20.39 -0.12 31.62
C LEU A 348 21.87 0.22 31.34
N SER A 349 22.18 0.88 30.21
CA SER A 349 23.54 1.37 29.95
C SER A 349 23.98 2.40 31.00
N PHE A 350 23.09 3.32 31.39
CA PHE A 350 23.37 4.25 32.49
C PHE A 350 23.55 3.54 33.82
N TYR A 351 22.79 2.48 34.11
CA TYR A 351 22.99 1.66 35.31
C TYR A 351 24.41 1.06 35.37
N PHE A 352 24.91 0.52 34.27
CA PHE A 352 26.26 -0.03 34.21
C PHE A 352 27.37 1.04 34.27
N LEU A 353 27.12 2.25 33.77
CA LEU A 353 28.08 3.36 33.80
C LEU A 353 28.12 4.07 35.16
N ASN A 354 26.95 4.41 35.70
CA ASN A 354 26.78 5.10 36.97
C ASN A 354 25.39 4.84 37.56
N GLN A 355 25.32 3.89 38.51
CA GLN A 355 24.06 3.50 39.17
C GLN A 355 23.34 4.69 39.83
N ALA A 356 24.07 5.65 40.40
CA ALA A 356 23.49 6.82 41.05
C ALA A 356 22.83 7.80 40.06
N GLY A 357 23.22 7.75 38.78
CA GLY A 357 22.65 8.59 37.73
C GLY A 357 21.35 8.07 37.13
N VAL A 358 20.94 6.84 37.44
CA VAL A 358 19.77 6.20 36.80
C VAL A 358 18.44 6.92 37.11
N PRO A 359 18.13 7.31 38.36
CA PRO A 359 16.89 8.04 38.64
C PRO A 359 16.82 9.38 37.88
N LEU A 360 17.94 10.10 37.81
CA LEU A 360 18.03 11.37 37.08
C LEU A 360 17.87 11.13 35.56
N ALA A 361 18.54 10.11 35.01
CA ALA A 361 18.39 9.76 33.59
C ALA A 361 16.96 9.36 33.23
N LEU A 362 16.25 8.68 34.14
CA LEU A 362 14.85 8.31 33.97
C LEU A 362 13.96 9.56 33.94
N THR A 363 14.12 10.47 34.90
CA THR A 363 13.33 11.72 34.96
C THR A 363 13.61 12.60 33.75
N ASP A 364 14.88 12.77 33.38
CA ASP A 364 15.30 13.53 32.20
C ASP A 364 14.66 12.92 30.95
N ARG A 365 14.66 11.58 30.79
CA ARG A 365 14.05 10.93 29.61
C ARG A 365 12.56 11.21 29.48
N ILE A 366 11.80 11.17 30.57
CA ILE A 366 10.36 11.39 30.54
C ILE A 366 10.06 12.87 30.28
N ILE A 367 10.72 13.77 31.02
CA ILE A 367 10.52 15.22 30.92
C ILE A 367 10.95 15.72 29.54
N ASP A 368 12.14 15.37 29.07
CA ASP A 368 12.65 15.81 27.77
C ASP A 368 11.80 15.29 26.62
N THR A 369 11.30 14.05 26.74
CA THR A 369 10.39 13.50 25.74
C THR A 369 9.08 14.27 25.75
N LEU A 370 8.49 14.56 26.91
CA LEU A 370 7.25 15.34 27.01
C LEU A 370 7.41 16.75 26.43
N ILE A 371 8.50 17.44 26.77
CA ILE A 371 8.79 18.80 26.25
C ILE A 371 9.00 18.74 24.73
N GLY A 372 9.86 17.85 24.24
CA GLY A 372 10.12 17.69 22.81
C GLY A 372 8.86 17.32 22.02
N SER A 373 8.05 16.42 22.57
CA SER A 373 6.75 16.03 22.02
C SER A 373 5.73 17.16 21.98
N ALA A 374 5.67 17.99 23.02
CA ALA A 374 4.77 19.15 23.07
C ALA A 374 5.19 20.22 22.05
N ILE A 375 6.47 20.55 21.99
CA ILE A 375 7.02 21.51 21.01
C ILE A 375 6.77 21.00 19.58
N ALA A 376 7.11 19.74 19.30
CA ALA A 376 6.91 19.16 17.98
C ALA A 376 5.43 19.16 17.57
N ALA A 377 4.51 18.82 18.49
CA ALA A 377 3.07 18.83 18.20
C ALA A 377 2.54 20.24 17.93
N LEU A 378 2.90 21.22 18.78
CA LEU A 378 2.45 22.61 18.63
C LEU A 378 2.98 23.24 17.36
N VAL A 379 4.26 23.04 17.05
CA VAL A 379 4.89 23.58 15.84
C VAL A 379 4.34 22.88 14.59
N ALA A 380 4.14 21.55 14.64
CA ALA A 380 3.49 20.81 13.55
C ALA A 380 2.07 21.29 13.25
N TRP A 381 1.33 21.72 14.28
CA TRP A 381 -0.03 22.22 14.15
C TRP A 381 -0.09 23.69 13.69
N LYS A 382 0.74 24.57 14.25
CA LYS A 382 0.63 26.03 14.04
C LYS A 382 1.53 26.61 12.94
N VAL A 383 2.70 26.03 12.70
CA VAL A 383 3.70 26.65 11.81
C VAL A 383 3.56 26.08 10.40
N LEU A 384 2.96 26.87 9.51
CA LEU A 384 2.78 26.57 8.09
C LEU A 384 2.24 25.14 7.85
N PRO A 385 1.09 24.77 8.45
CA PRO A 385 0.52 23.46 8.21
C PRO A 385 0.19 23.33 6.72
N HIS A 386 0.62 22.22 6.13
CA HIS A 386 0.17 21.86 4.80
C HIS A 386 -0.74 20.67 4.97
N TRP A 387 -2.04 20.99 4.98
CA TRP A 387 -3.10 19.99 5.13
C TRP A 387 -3.28 19.25 3.82
N GLU A 388 -3.54 17.96 3.92
CA GLU A 388 -3.69 17.10 2.74
C GLU A 388 -4.90 17.51 1.87
N HIS A 389 -5.95 18.09 2.47
CA HIS A 389 -7.10 18.61 1.71
C HIS A 389 -6.69 19.65 0.66
N GLN A 390 -5.64 20.44 0.91
CA GLN A 390 -5.17 21.47 -0.02
C GLN A 390 -4.55 20.87 -1.30
N GLN A 391 -4.11 19.61 -1.26
CA GLN A 391 -3.62 18.89 -2.43
C GLN A 391 -4.72 18.02 -3.06
N MET A 392 -5.80 17.75 -2.33
CA MET A 392 -6.81 16.77 -2.74
C MET A 392 -7.46 17.16 -4.07
N ASP A 393 -7.79 18.45 -4.27
CA ASP A 393 -8.36 18.94 -5.53
C ASP A 393 -7.40 18.68 -6.71
N SER A 394 -6.11 18.96 -6.53
CA SER A 394 -5.09 18.73 -7.56
C SER A 394 -4.89 17.24 -7.86
N LEU A 395 -5.03 16.38 -6.84
CA LEU A 395 -4.89 14.93 -6.97
C LEU A 395 -6.13 14.30 -7.62
N VAL A 396 -7.33 14.80 -7.30
CA VAL A 396 -8.59 14.41 -7.95
C VAL A 396 -8.54 14.82 -9.43
N HIS A 397 -8.19 16.08 -9.72
CA HIS A 397 -8.02 16.55 -11.10
C HIS A 397 -6.98 15.72 -11.86
N ALA A 398 -5.81 15.47 -11.26
CA ALA A 398 -4.79 14.60 -11.87
C ALA A 398 -5.33 13.17 -12.11
N SER A 399 -6.14 12.63 -11.20
CA SER A 399 -6.79 11.33 -11.37
C SER A 399 -7.75 11.33 -12.55
N ILE A 400 -8.60 12.37 -12.68
CA ILE A 400 -9.57 12.53 -13.78
C ILE A 400 -8.82 12.59 -15.13
N VAL A 401 -7.82 13.47 -15.25
CA VAL A 401 -7.03 13.63 -16.48
C VAL A 401 -6.30 12.35 -16.89
N GLN A 402 -5.68 11.65 -15.93
CA GLN A 402 -5.00 10.39 -16.24
C GLN A 402 -5.97 9.28 -16.62
N ASN A 403 -7.16 9.24 -16.03
CA ASN A 403 -8.22 8.30 -16.42
C ASN A 403 -8.81 8.64 -17.79
N GLN A 404 -8.93 9.91 -18.17
CA GLN A 404 -9.36 10.33 -19.50
C GLN A 404 -8.37 9.83 -20.57
N GLN A 405 -7.07 10.05 -20.36
CA GLN A 405 -6.02 9.54 -21.26
C GLN A 405 -6.08 8.02 -21.40
N TYR A 406 -6.29 7.33 -20.27
CA TYR A 406 -6.42 5.88 -20.27
C TYR A 406 -7.67 5.40 -21.00
N PHE A 407 -8.81 6.07 -20.78
CA PHE A 407 -10.06 5.80 -21.46
C PHE A 407 -9.92 5.97 -22.98
N ASN A 408 -9.38 7.08 -23.44
CA ASN A 408 -9.27 7.38 -24.88
C ASN A 408 -8.42 6.33 -25.62
N VAL A 409 -7.27 5.93 -25.06
CA VAL A 409 -6.42 4.88 -25.67
C VAL A 409 -7.15 3.54 -25.78
N VAL A 410 -7.96 3.20 -24.78
CA VAL A 410 -8.69 1.92 -24.74
C VAL A 410 -9.94 1.95 -25.62
N ALA A 411 -10.67 3.06 -25.60
CA ALA A 411 -11.95 3.21 -26.26
C ALA A 411 -11.81 3.24 -27.79
N ASN A 412 -10.73 3.84 -28.31
CA ASN A 412 -10.42 3.88 -29.74
C ASN A 412 -10.25 2.49 -30.37
N VAL A 413 -9.97 1.45 -29.59
CA VAL A 413 -9.94 0.07 -30.12
C VAL A 413 -11.31 -0.34 -30.67
N PHE A 414 -12.39 0.16 -30.09
CA PHE A 414 -13.77 -0.12 -30.52
C PHE A 414 -14.22 0.72 -31.73
N THR A 415 -13.42 1.70 -32.17
CA THR A 415 -13.65 2.45 -33.42
C THR A 415 -12.83 1.88 -34.59
N GLY A 416 -12.07 0.80 -34.36
CA GLY A 416 -11.26 0.13 -35.37
C GLY A 416 -9.77 0.50 -35.35
N GLU A 417 -9.33 1.33 -34.40
CA GLU A 417 -7.90 1.63 -34.23
C GLU A 417 -7.16 0.44 -33.57
N ALA A 418 -5.90 0.23 -33.97
CA ALA A 418 -5.06 -0.79 -33.36
C ALA A 418 -4.56 -0.33 -31.98
N LEU A 419 -4.61 -1.23 -30.99
CA LEU A 419 -4.11 -0.94 -29.64
C LEU A 419 -2.58 -0.82 -29.63
N ASP A 420 -2.05 0.40 -29.50
CA ASP A 420 -0.63 0.60 -29.22
C ASP A 420 -0.32 0.18 -27.77
N ILE A 421 0.36 -0.96 -27.65
CA ILE A 421 0.72 -1.58 -26.37
C ILE A 421 1.57 -0.64 -25.50
N ALA A 422 2.42 0.19 -26.09
CA ALA A 422 3.28 1.10 -25.33
C ALA A 422 2.47 2.25 -24.73
N GLN A 423 1.64 2.91 -25.54
CA GLN A 423 0.74 3.99 -25.08
C GLN A 423 -0.26 3.48 -24.05
N TYR A 424 -0.87 2.31 -24.30
CA TYR A 424 -1.77 1.67 -23.36
C TYR A 424 -1.12 1.44 -21.99
N ARG A 425 0.07 0.85 -21.95
CA ARG A 425 0.79 0.62 -20.68
C ARG A 425 1.14 1.92 -19.96
N GLN A 426 1.51 2.95 -20.71
CA GLN A 426 1.83 4.26 -20.15
C GLN A 426 0.59 4.90 -19.53
N ALA A 427 -0.54 4.95 -20.26
CA ALA A 427 -1.78 5.55 -19.80
C ALA A 427 -2.37 4.79 -18.59
N ARG A 428 -2.38 3.44 -18.66
CA ARG A 428 -2.76 2.58 -17.53
C ARG A 428 -1.92 2.88 -16.30
N ARG A 429 -0.59 2.93 -16.43
CA ARG A 429 0.31 3.26 -15.32
C ARG A 429 0.04 4.65 -14.76
N GLY A 430 -0.22 5.63 -15.62
CA GLY A 430 -0.57 7.00 -15.22
C GLY A 430 -1.81 7.04 -14.33
N ALA A 431 -2.90 6.39 -14.76
CA ALA A 431 -4.16 6.31 -14.02
C ALA A 431 -3.99 5.63 -12.66
N PHE A 432 -3.35 4.47 -12.61
CA PHE A 432 -3.12 3.75 -11.34
C PHE A 432 -2.18 4.51 -10.39
N THR A 433 -1.19 5.23 -10.92
CA THR A 433 -0.31 6.07 -10.09
C THR A 433 -1.06 7.27 -9.50
N ALA A 434 -1.90 7.94 -10.30
CA ALA A 434 -2.72 9.03 -9.82
C ALA A 434 -3.72 8.56 -8.74
N LEU A 435 -4.34 7.40 -8.95
CA LEU A 435 -5.21 6.77 -7.95
C LEU A 435 -4.47 6.43 -6.66
N ALA A 436 -3.23 5.92 -6.74
CA ALA A 436 -2.40 5.63 -5.57
C ALA A 436 -2.07 6.90 -4.78
N ASN A 437 -1.61 7.94 -5.46
CA ASN A 437 -1.30 9.23 -4.82
C ASN A 437 -2.53 9.84 -4.14
N LEU A 438 -3.70 9.75 -4.77
CA LEU A 438 -4.97 10.18 -4.21
C LEU A 438 -5.33 9.37 -2.95
N GLY A 439 -5.22 8.03 -3.03
CA GLY A 439 -5.46 7.13 -1.90
C GLY A 439 -4.54 7.41 -0.71
N ASP A 440 -3.25 7.67 -0.96
CA ASP A 440 -2.26 8.03 0.06
C ASP A 440 -2.63 9.33 0.76
N ALA A 441 -2.91 10.38 -0.01
CA ALA A 441 -3.32 11.68 0.53
C ALA A 441 -4.61 11.56 1.34
N PHE A 442 -5.57 10.77 0.85
CA PHE A 442 -6.81 10.49 1.54
C PHE A 442 -6.57 9.78 2.88
N GLN A 443 -5.74 8.74 2.94
CA GLN A 443 -5.37 8.07 4.20
C GLN A 443 -4.67 9.02 5.19
N ARG A 444 -3.81 9.92 4.69
CA ARG A 444 -3.17 10.91 5.54
C ARG A 444 -4.19 11.91 6.09
N MET A 445 -5.16 12.35 5.29
CA MET A 445 -6.26 13.23 5.69
C MET A 445 -7.13 12.61 6.79
N LEU A 446 -7.45 11.31 6.71
CA LEU A 446 -8.21 10.61 7.76
C LEU A 446 -7.56 10.67 9.16
N ASN A 447 -6.25 10.93 9.22
CA ASN A 447 -5.48 11.04 10.45
C ASN A 447 -5.25 12.49 10.93
N GLU A 448 -5.71 13.49 10.17
CA GLU A 448 -5.69 14.91 10.53
C GLU A 448 -6.79 15.23 11.57
N PRO A 449 -6.78 16.43 12.21
CA PRO A 449 -7.85 16.84 13.13
C PRO A 449 -9.22 16.83 12.44
N LYS A 450 -10.29 16.54 13.19
CA LYS A 450 -11.66 16.37 12.63
C LYS A 450 -12.12 17.56 11.78
N GLU A 451 -11.76 18.78 12.17
CA GLU A 451 -12.10 20.01 11.42
C GLU A 451 -11.47 20.08 10.02
N GLN A 452 -10.43 19.28 9.75
CA GLN A 452 -9.73 19.20 8.47
C GLN A 452 -10.14 17.97 7.64
N GLN A 453 -10.94 17.07 8.21
CA GLN A 453 -11.47 15.88 7.52
C GLN A 453 -12.74 16.27 6.77
N GLN A 454 -12.63 16.62 5.49
CA GLN A 454 -13.81 16.93 4.68
C GLN A 454 -14.44 15.64 4.13
N THR A 455 -15.72 15.43 4.44
CA THR A 455 -16.50 14.25 4.01
C THR A 455 -16.66 14.14 2.50
N LEU A 456 -16.71 15.26 1.77
CA LEU A 456 -16.83 15.29 0.31
C LEU A 456 -15.71 14.48 -0.39
N TYR A 457 -14.49 14.51 0.14
CA TYR A 457 -13.37 13.78 -0.46
C TYR A 457 -13.46 12.27 -0.29
N TYR A 458 -14.31 11.75 0.59
CA TYR A 458 -14.58 10.31 0.69
C TYR A 458 -15.33 9.84 -0.56
N GLU A 459 -16.36 10.58 -0.95
CA GLU A 459 -17.16 10.30 -2.14
C GLU A 459 -16.32 10.48 -3.41
N LEU A 460 -15.53 11.56 -3.49
CA LEU A 460 -14.64 11.80 -4.64
C LEU A 460 -13.55 10.74 -4.78
N ALA A 461 -12.87 10.35 -3.69
CA ALA A 461 -11.87 9.29 -3.73
C ALA A 461 -12.48 7.95 -4.18
N THR A 462 -13.69 7.65 -3.71
CA THR A 462 -14.47 6.48 -4.13
C THR A 462 -14.84 6.57 -5.61
N ALA A 463 -15.29 7.73 -6.08
CA ALA A 463 -15.63 7.98 -7.49
C ALA A 463 -14.41 7.83 -8.41
N CYS A 464 -13.25 8.37 -8.04
CA CYS A 464 -12.00 8.18 -8.79
C CYS A 464 -11.57 6.71 -8.82
N HIS A 465 -11.75 5.98 -7.71
CA HIS A 465 -11.49 4.54 -7.65
C HIS A 465 -12.42 3.75 -8.59
N LEU A 466 -13.72 4.06 -8.57
CA LEU A 466 -14.73 3.51 -9.47
C LEU A 466 -14.36 3.76 -10.94
N LEU A 467 -14.03 5.01 -11.27
CA LEU A 467 -13.66 5.45 -12.61
C LEU A 467 -12.48 4.64 -13.17
N THR A 468 -11.38 4.53 -12.42
CA THR A 468 -10.24 3.70 -12.84
C THR A 468 -10.62 2.23 -12.99
N GLY A 469 -11.47 1.71 -12.11
CA GLY A 469 -12.03 0.37 -12.22
C GLY A 469 -12.81 0.14 -13.52
N TYR A 470 -13.65 1.10 -13.92
CA TYR A 470 -14.43 1.03 -15.16
C TYR A 470 -13.55 1.10 -16.40
N VAL A 471 -12.59 2.03 -16.46
CA VAL A 471 -11.68 2.14 -17.62
C VAL A 471 -10.82 0.89 -17.78
N ALA A 472 -10.30 0.34 -16.70
CA ALA A 472 -9.52 -0.90 -16.78
C ALA A 472 -10.39 -2.14 -17.06
N SER A 473 -11.68 -2.14 -16.72
CA SER A 473 -12.61 -3.15 -17.18
C SER A 473 -12.83 -3.07 -18.69
N LEU A 474 -12.99 -1.86 -19.24
CA LEU A 474 -13.06 -1.63 -20.68
C LEU A 474 -11.77 -2.10 -21.39
N ALA A 475 -10.61 -1.85 -20.79
CA ALA A 475 -9.31 -2.29 -21.31
C ALA A 475 -9.23 -3.80 -21.50
N TYR A 476 -9.77 -4.56 -20.56
CA TYR A 476 -9.84 -6.02 -20.67
C TYR A 476 -10.62 -6.47 -21.91
N TYR A 477 -11.77 -5.84 -22.17
CA TYR A 477 -12.57 -6.15 -23.36
C TYR A 477 -11.89 -5.70 -24.65
N ALA A 478 -11.19 -4.56 -24.62
CA ALA A 478 -10.41 -4.07 -25.75
C ALA A 478 -9.30 -5.06 -26.13
N GLU A 479 -8.53 -5.57 -25.15
CA GLU A 479 -7.45 -6.55 -25.39
C GLU A 479 -7.96 -7.88 -25.96
N LYS A 480 -9.13 -8.36 -25.49
CA LYS A 480 -9.62 -9.72 -25.80
C LYS A 480 -10.50 -9.78 -27.06
N SER A 481 -11.31 -8.75 -27.27
CA SER A 481 -12.39 -8.78 -28.26
C SER A 481 -12.68 -7.42 -28.91
N GLY A 482 -11.90 -6.37 -28.62
CA GLY A 482 -12.17 -5.01 -29.09
C GLY A 482 -12.28 -4.92 -30.62
N ALA A 483 -11.29 -5.47 -31.32
CA ALA A 483 -11.26 -5.47 -32.79
C ALA A 483 -12.42 -6.25 -33.43
N ALA A 484 -12.92 -7.30 -32.76
CA ALA A 484 -14.03 -8.12 -33.27
C ALA A 484 -15.39 -7.43 -33.13
N HIS A 485 -15.49 -6.44 -32.26
CA HIS A 485 -16.70 -5.67 -31.98
C HIS A 485 -16.57 -4.20 -32.38
N ALA A 486 -15.60 -3.85 -33.22
CA ALA A 486 -15.41 -2.48 -33.66
C ALA A 486 -16.64 -2.00 -34.45
N SER A 487 -17.19 -0.84 -34.08
CA SER A 487 -18.31 -0.20 -34.78
C SER A 487 -18.18 1.31 -34.69
N ASN A 488 -18.56 1.99 -35.78
CA ASN A 488 -18.66 3.45 -35.81
C ASN A 488 -19.74 3.98 -34.83
N ASP A 489 -20.67 3.13 -34.39
CA ASP A 489 -21.69 3.49 -33.40
C ASP A 489 -21.10 3.85 -32.04
N PHE A 490 -19.86 3.42 -31.74
CA PHE A 490 -19.18 3.78 -30.50
C PHE A 490 -18.60 5.19 -30.52
N ILE A 491 -18.35 5.79 -31.69
CA ILE A 491 -17.78 7.15 -31.82
C ILE A 491 -18.58 8.20 -31.01
N PRO A 492 -19.92 8.32 -31.16
CA PRO A 492 -20.69 9.29 -30.39
C PRO A 492 -20.71 9.00 -28.88
N LEU A 493 -20.66 7.72 -28.48
CA LEU A 493 -20.59 7.32 -27.07
C LEU A 493 -19.25 7.73 -26.44
N ILE A 494 -18.15 7.51 -27.16
CA ILE A 494 -16.80 7.89 -26.71
C ILE A 494 -16.70 9.40 -26.56
N HIS A 495 -17.18 10.16 -27.55
CA HIS A 495 -17.21 11.63 -27.46
C HIS A 495 -18.00 12.13 -26.27
N LYS A 496 -19.17 11.56 -25.99
CA LYS A 496 -19.99 11.94 -24.83
C LYS A 496 -19.28 11.69 -23.50
N VAL A 497 -18.53 10.59 -23.39
CA VAL A 497 -17.74 10.28 -22.19
C VAL A 497 -16.55 11.24 -22.07
N ASP A 498 -15.87 11.55 -23.17
CA ASP A 498 -14.75 12.50 -23.18
C ASP A 498 -15.21 13.93 -22.82
N GLU A 499 -16.37 14.37 -23.29
CA GLU A 499 -17.00 15.63 -22.86
C GLU A 499 -17.29 15.66 -21.36
N ALA A 500 -17.75 14.53 -20.79
CA ALA A 500 -17.98 14.43 -19.35
C ALA A 500 -16.68 14.51 -18.54
N PHE A 501 -15.56 14.00 -19.07
CA PHE A 501 -14.23 14.18 -18.46
C PHE A 501 -13.77 15.64 -18.49
N VAL A 502 -14.07 16.38 -19.55
CA VAL A 502 -13.69 17.81 -19.68
C VAL A 502 -14.57 18.70 -18.79
N ALA A 503 -15.82 18.31 -18.55
CA ALA A 503 -16.75 19.04 -17.70
C ALA A 503 -16.52 18.83 -16.19
N ALA A 504 -15.88 17.73 -15.80
CA ALA A 504 -15.56 17.36 -14.42
C ALA A 504 -14.20 17.92 -13.98
#